data_AF-A0A4V3XAR1-F1
#
_entry.id   AF-A0A4V3XAR1-F1
#
_cell.length_a   1.000
_cell.length_b   1.000
_cell.length_c   1.000
_cell.angle_alpha   90.00
_cell.angle_beta   90.00
_cell.angle_gamma   90.00
#
_symmetry.space_group_name_H-M   'P 1'
#
loop_
_entity.id
_entity.type
_entity.pdbx_description
1 polymer ?
#
loop_
_entity_poly.entity_id
_entity_poly.type
_entity_poly.pdbx_seq_one_letter_code
_entity_poly.pdbx_strand_id
1 'polypeptide(L)'
;MSCTLCRLPFTPHKTSVDPYPPPPGLLTDRQYRYFINGVAIGQYLPTVLLKVEWLDQGFFGGYTGAVMVLKWESDGGTVMVFHTVCASILRRIFKCEDESNESIIKLCEIEFILGRPLQGLDGGRLPRVGYEDVGDEKLDLRPYYYLEEHGDLMRFDYEMFKDDGHSWALNKPDA
;
A
#
# COMPACT_ATOMS: atom_id res chain seq x y z
N MET A 1 -2.04 6.15 -5.73
CA MET A 1 -1.82 4.97 -4.86
C MET A 1 -1.35 5.41 -3.48
N SER A 2 -1.83 4.78 -2.41
CA SER A 2 -1.54 5.18 -1.03
C SER A 2 -1.63 4.02 -0.04
N CYS A 3 -0.88 4.14 1.07
CA CYS A 3 -0.81 3.13 2.12
C CYS A 3 -2.13 3.05 2.92
N THR A 4 -2.60 1.83 3.20
CA THR A 4 -3.86 1.59 3.91
C THR A 4 -3.80 1.93 5.41
N LEU A 5 -2.62 2.07 6.01
CA LEU A 5 -2.49 2.50 7.42
C LEU A 5 -2.20 3.99 7.57
N CYS A 6 -1.15 4.51 6.91
CA CYS A 6 -0.71 5.90 7.10
C CYS A 6 -1.20 6.87 6.02
N ARG A 7 -1.95 6.39 5.02
CA ARG A 7 -2.51 7.16 3.88
C ARG A 7 -1.49 7.87 2.97
N LEU A 8 -0.20 7.90 3.32
CA LEU A 8 0.89 8.47 2.51
C LEU A 8 1.09 7.70 1.19
N PRO A 9 1.65 8.33 0.14
CA PRO A 9 1.81 7.74 -1.19
C PRO A 9 2.86 6.62 -1.24
N PHE A 10 2.89 5.89 -2.35
CA PHE A 10 4.02 5.05 -2.75
C PHE A 10 4.83 5.75 -3.86
N THR A 11 6.14 5.50 -3.92
CA THR A 11 7.01 5.99 -5.01
C THR A 11 7.24 4.92 -6.08
N PRO A 12 7.44 5.30 -7.36
CA PRO A 12 7.66 4.34 -8.43
C PRO A 12 9.03 3.67 -8.32
N HIS A 13 9.11 2.39 -8.70
CA HIS A 13 10.40 1.72 -8.85
C HIS A 13 11.12 2.16 -10.13
N LYS A 14 12.46 2.15 -10.11
CA LYS A 14 13.34 2.58 -11.23
C LYS A 14 13.17 1.79 -12.55
N THR A 15 12.38 0.72 -12.54
CA THR A 15 12.03 -0.10 -13.71
C THR A 15 10.60 0.14 -14.19
N SER A 16 9.88 1.13 -13.63
CA SER A 16 8.59 1.56 -14.19
C SER A 16 8.82 2.11 -15.59
N VAL A 17 7.97 1.71 -16.53
CA VAL A 17 8.00 2.20 -17.93
C VAL A 17 7.45 3.61 -18.06
N ASP A 18 6.60 4.03 -17.11
CA ASP A 18 6.01 5.36 -17.01
C ASP A 18 5.97 5.77 -15.53
N PRO A 19 7.09 6.26 -14.96
CA PRO A 19 7.18 6.64 -13.56
C PRO A 19 6.68 8.07 -13.32
N TYR A 20 5.92 8.26 -12.24
CA TYR A 20 5.67 9.59 -11.66
C TYR A 20 6.39 9.74 -10.31
N PRO A 21 7.69 10.09 -10.30
CA PRO A 21 8.47 10.21 -9.07
C PRO A 21 8.13 11.52 -8.33
N PRO A 22 8.41 11.60 -7.01
CA PRO A 22 8.42 12.87 -6.28
C PRO A 22 9.43 13.85 -6.88
N PRO A 23 9.25 15.18 -6.68
CA PRO A 23 10.21 16.19 -7.10
C PRO A 23 11.64 15.92 -6.58
N PRO A 24 12.69 16.19 -7.39
CA PRO A 24 14.08 15.97 -6.97
C PRO A 24 14.43 16.67 -5.65
N GLY A 25 15.10 15.96 -4.75
CA GLY A 25 15.51 16.50 -3.45
C GLY A 25 14.40 16.62 -2.40
N LEU A 26 13.16 16.25 -2.72
CA LEU A 26 12.06 16.24 -1.75
C LEU A 26 12.14 15.05 -0.78
N LEU A 27 12.67 13.91 -1.23
CA LEU A 27 12.93 12.72 -0.40
C LEU A 27 14.43 12.38 -0.41
N THR A 28 14.94 11.89 0.71
CA THR A 28 16.26 11.24 0.78
C THR A 28 16.21 9.81 0.21
N ASP A 29 17.36 9.23 -0.15
CA ASP A 29 17.45 7.82 -0.59
C ASP A 29 16.85 6.82 0.40
N ARG A 30 16.85 7.14 1.71
CA ARG A 30 16.25 6.29 2.75
C ARG A 30 14.73 6.38 2.71
N GLN A 31 14.19 7.60 2.65
CA GLN A 31 12.76 7.85 2.51
C GLN A 31 12.24 7.28 1.18
N TYR A 32 12.94 7.46 0.06
CA TYR A 32 12.56 6.84 -1.21
C TYR A 32 12.49 5.31 -1.09
N ARG A 33 13.46 4.66 -0.43
CA ARG A 33 13.43 3.22 -0.14
C ARG A 33 12.34 2.79 0.85
N TYR A 34 11.80 3.70 1.65
CA TYR A 34 10.62 3.43 2.47
C TYR A 34 9.35 3.44 1.60
N PHE A 35 9.14 4.51 0.83
CA PHE A 35 7.93 4.71 0.05
C PHE A 35 7.82 3.83 -1.21
N ILE A 36 8.92 3.25 -1.69
CA ILE A 36 8.93 2.33 -2.85
C ILE A 36 8.41 0.91 -2.51
N ASN A 37 8.49 0.51 -1.23
CA ASN A 37 8.28 -0.88 -0.80
C ASN A 37 6.90 -1.06 -0.16
N GLY A 38 6.08 -1.91 -0.78
CA GLY A 38 4.74 -2.26 -0.29
C GLY A 38 4.64 -3.72 0.16
N VAL A 39 3.82 -3.96 1.17
CA VAL A 39 3.32 -5.28 1.57
C VAL A 39 1.80 -5.26 1.34
N ALA A 40 1.33 -6.09 0.42
CA ALA A 40 -0.10 -6.28 0.21
C ALA A 40 -0.63 -7.37 1.14
N ILE A 41 -1.82 -7.16 1.69
CA ILE A 41 -2.52 -8.11 2.58
C ILE A 41 -4.00 -8.06 2.18
N GLY A 42 -4.68 -9.20 2.05
CA GLY A 42 -6.10 -9.22 1.76
C GLY A 42 -6.58 -10.54 1.15
N GLN A 43 -7.89 -10.73 1.12
CA GLN A 43 -8.53 -11.88 0.47
C GLN A 43 -8.58 -11.73 -1.06
N TYR A 44 -8.55 -10.49 -1.56
CA TYR A 44 -8.62 -10.16 -2.99
C TYR A 44 -7.25 -10.24 -3.69
N LEU A 45 -6.24 -10.80 -3.02
CA LEU A 45 -4.92 -11.04 -3.60
C LEU A 45 -4.90 -12.39 -4.34
N PRO A 46 -4.38 -12.45 -5.59
CA PRO A 46 -4.35 -13.70 -6.37
C PRO A 46 -3.49 -14.83 -5.77
N THR A 47 -2.67 -14.54 -4.75
CA THR A 47 -1.98 -15.56 -3.94
C THR A 47 -1.91 -15.13 -2.48
N VAL A 48 -2.33 -16.03 -1.59
CA VAL A 48 -2.11 -15.91 -0.14
C VAL A 48 -0.89 -16.76 0.30
N LEU A 49 -0.50 -17.78 -0.49
CA LEU A 49 0.77 -18.53 -0.36
C LEU A 49 1.12 -19.26 -1.68
N LEU A 50 2.40 -19.59 -1.93
CA LEU A 50 2.80 -20.51 -3.00
C LEU A 50 4.09 -21.30 -2.65
N LYS A 51 3.98 -22.63 -2.60
CA LYS A 51 5.04 -23.63 -2.82
C LYS A 51 4.31 -24.85 -3.39
N VAL A 52 4.92 -25.49 -4.36
CA VAL A 52 4.28 -25.73 -5.68
C VAL A 52 3.54 -27.10 -5.76
N GLU A 53 3.01 -27.61 -6.89
CA GLU A 53 3.69 -28.12 -8.11
C GLU A 53 2.67 -28.49 -9.25
N TRP A 54 3.07 -28.60 -10.54
CA TRP A 54 2.28 -29.12 -11.72
C TRP A 54 3.16 -29.65 -12.93
N LEU A 55 2.78 -30.71 -13.72
CA LEU A 55 3.56 -31.40 -14.81
C LEU A 55 3.26 -32.91 -15.15
N ASP A 56 3.99 -33.94 -14.62
CA ASP A 56 3.97 -35.38 -15.09
C ASP A 56 3.66 -36.53 -14.04
N GLN A 57 3.36 -37.80 -14.47
CA GLN A 57 2.28 -38.78 -14.10
C GLN A 57 0.96 -38.11 -13.67
N GLY A 58 1.05 -37.02 -12.92
CA GLY A 58 -0.06 -36.14 -12.67
C GLY A 58 0.15 -35.10 -11.57
N PHE A 59 1.32 -34.56 -11.24
CA PHE A 59 1.81 -33.41 -12.01
C PHE A 59 3.01 -32.68 -11.33
N PHE A 60 4.28 -32.92 -11.72
CA PHE A 60 5.39 -31.92 -11.86
C PHE A 60 5.82 -30.95 -10.72
N GLY A 61 5.83 -29.61 -10.98
CA GLY A 61 6.71 -28.60 -10.35
C GLY A 61 6.30 -27.10 -10.31
N GLY A 62 7.25 -26.23 -9.92
CA GLY A 62 7.14 -24.77 -9.95
C GLY A 62 8.35 -24.05 -9.34
N TYR A 63 8.57 -22.81 -9.74
CA TYR A 63 9.55 -21.88 -9.18
C TYR A 63 8.96 -20.46 -9.36
N THR A 64 9.45 -19.46 -8.63
CA THR A 64 8.86 -18.10 -8.62
C THR A 64 8.90 -17.43 -9.99
N GLY A 65 7.85 -17.62 -10.80
CA GLY A 65 7.68 -17.07 -12.15
C GLY A 65 6.33 -16.37 -12.35
N ALA A 66 5.47 -16.32 -11.33
CA ALA A 66 4.28 -15.49 -11.34
C ALA A 66 4.68 -14.02 -11.17
N VAL A 67 4.89 -13.31 -12.28
CA VAL A 67 4.95 -11.84 -12.30
C VAL A 67 3.55 -11.32 -12.00
N MET A 68 3.24 -11.17 -10.72
CA MET A 68 1.95 -10.65 -10.29
C MET A 68 1.93 -9.13 -10.43
N VAL A 69 1.26 -8.65 -11.48
CA VAL A 69 0.91 -7.23 -11.62
C VAL A 69 -0.45 -7.00 -10.98
N LEU A 70 -0.46 -6.38 -9.81
CA LEU A 70 -1.69 -5.95 -9.14
C LEU A 70 -2.11 -4.58 -9.68
N LYS A 71 -3.28 -4.48 -10.31
CA LYS A 71 -3.94 -3.19 -10.47
C LYS A 71 -4.45 -2.76 -9.10
N TRP A 72 -3.92 -1.66 -8.57
CA TRP A 72 -4.25 -1.18 -7.22
C TRP A 72 -5.75 -0.95 -7.02
N GLU A 73 -6.42 -0.38 -8.03
CA GLU A 73 -7.84 -0.03 -8.01
C GLU A 73 -8.61 -0.85 -9.04
N SER A 74 -9.75 -1.42 -8.64
CA SER A 74 -10.66 -2.16 -9.50
C SER A 74 -12.11 -1.89 -9.10
N ASP A 75 -13.06 -2.44 -9.85
CA ASP A 75 -14.46 -2.51 -9.44
C ASP A 75 -14.54 -3.08 -8.01
N GLY A 76 -15.27 -2.37 -7.15
CA GLY A 76 -15.47 -2.71 -5.74
C GLY A 76 -14.40 -2.22 -4.75
N GLY A 77 -13.36 -1.50 -5.16
CA GLY A 77 -12.38 -0.87 -4.25
C GLY A 77 -10.92 -1.05 -4.64
N THR A 78 -10.00 -0.68 -3.76
CA THR A 78 -8.56 -0.94 -3.95
C THR A 78 -8.09 -2.21 -3.23
N VAL A 79 -6.90 -2.68 -3.57
CA VAL A 79 -6.15 -3.66 -2.76
C VAL A 79 -5.65 -2.98 -1.47
N MET A 80 -5.71 -3.69 -0.35
CA MET A 80 -5.09 -3.26 0.90
C MET A 80 -3.55 -3.45 0.83
N VAL A 81 -2.82 -2.33 0.80
CA VAL A 81 -1.35 -2.29 0.65
C VAL A 81 -0.75 -1.32 1.64
N PHE A 82 0.33 -1.73 2.30
CA PHE A 82 0.99 -0.95 3.36
C PHE A 82 2.47 -0.71 3.03
N HIS A 83 3.05 0.41 3.45
CA HIS A 83 4.52 0.47 3.58
C HIS A 83 4.99 -0.62 4.55
N THR A 84 6.21 -1.13 4.37
CA THR A 84 6.74 -2.27 5.16
C THR A 84 6.58 -2.11 6.67
N VAL A 85 6.96 -0.95 7.24
CA VAL A 85 6.79 -0.65 8.67
C VAL A 85 5.32 -0.56 9.08
N CYS A 86 4.45 -0.04 8.21
CA CYS A 86 3.01 -0.01 8.45
C CYS A 86 2.42 -1.43 8.53
N ALA A 87 2.88 -2.35 7.68
CA ALA A 87 2.52 -3.77 7.78
C ALA A 87 3.04 -4.40 9.08
N SER A 88 4.27 -4.10 9.50
CA SER A 88 4.81 -4.57 10.80
C SER A 88 4.00 -4.08 11.99
N ILE A 89 3.58 -2.80 11.99
CA ILE A 89 2.71 -2.22 13.04
C ILE A 89 1.37 -2.96 13.08
N LEU A 90 0.72 -3.15 11.92
CA LEU A 90 -0.54 -3.88 11.82
C LEU A 90 -0.39 -5.31 12.36
N ARG A 91 0.62 -6.05 11.89
CA ARG A 91 0.93 -7.42 12.32
C ARG A 91 1.10 -7.50 13.83
N ARG A 92 1.85 -6.57 14.44
CA ARG A 92 2.02 -6.49 15.90
C ARG A 92 0.72 -6.21 16.65
N ILE A 93 -0.11 -5.30 16.17
CA ILE A 93 -1.44 -4.99 16.77
C ILE A 93 -2.32 -6.24 16.80
N PHE A 94 -2.36 -7.00 15.69
CA PHE A 94 -3.17 -8.21 15.58
C PHE A 94 -2.50 -9.48 16.15
N LYS A 95 -1.25 -9.38 16.66
CA LYS A 95 -0.40 -10.51 17.10
C LYS A 95 -0.15 -11.55 16.00
N CYS A 96 0.01 -11.06 14.76
CA CYS A 96 0.27 -11.83 13.55
C CYS A 96 1.69 -11.55 13.03
N GLU A 97 2.68 -11.53 13.91
CA GLU A 97 4.08 -11.20 13.56
C GLU A 97 4.77 -12.32 12.78
N ASP A 98 4.33 -13.58 12.94
CA ASP A 98 4.82 -14.76 12.21
C ASP A 98 4.11 -15.01 10.86
N GLU A 99 4.69 -15.90 10.05
CA GLU A 99 4.17 -16.31 8.75
C GLU A 99 3.31 -17.59 8.83
N SER A 100 2.69 -17.88 9.98
CA SER A 100 1.77 -19.01 10.10
C SER A 100 0.50 -18.78 9.29
N ASN A 101 -0.12 -19.88 8.83
CA ASN A 101 -1.41 -19.82 8.14
C ASN A 101 -2.48 -19.12 9.00
N GLU A 102 -2.46 -19.30 10.32
CA GLU A 102 -3.37 -18.63 11.26
C GLU A 102 -3.17 -17.11 11.23
N SER A 103 -1.92 -16.64 11.36
CA SER A 103 -1.57 -15.22 11.24
C SER A 103 -2.00 -14.63 9.91
N ILE A 104 -1.81 -15.35 8.81
CA ILE A 104 -2.15 -14.88 7.46
C ILE A 104 -3.67 -14.81 7.27
N ILE A 105 -4.43 -15.86 7.64
CA ILE A 105 -5.90 -15.89 7.57
C ILE A 105 -6.49 -14.72 8.36
N LYS A 106 -6.05 -14.53 9.61
CA LYS A 106 -6.51 -13.47 10.49
C LYS A 106 -6.22 -12.05 9.97
N LEU A 107 -5.16 -11.88 9.19
CA LEU A 107 -4.87 -10.63 8.50
C LEU A 107 -5.78 -10.41 7.26
N CYS A 108 -6.14 -11.47 6.54
CA CYS A 108 -7.13 -11.41 5.45
C CYS A 108 -8.56 -11.11 5.99
N GLU A 109 -8.88 -11.54 7.22
CA GLU A 109 -10.19 -11.30 7.86
C GLU A 109 -10.51 -9.82 8.11
N ILE A 110 -9.49 -8.95 8.13
CA ILE A 110 -9.67 -7.49 8.28
C ILE A 110 -10.63 -6.94 7.20
N GLU A 111 -10.54 -7.42 5.95
CA GLU A 111 -11.41 -6.97 4.86
C GLU A 111 -12.85 -7.50 4.98
N PHE A 112 -13.09 -8.63 5.67
CA PHE A 112 -14.46 -9.09 5.96
C PHE A 112 -15.14 -8.23 7.04
N ILE A 113 -14.38 -7.71 8.00
CA ILE A 113 -14.91 -6.96 9.15
C ILE A 113 -15.09 -5.48 8.82
N LEU A 114 -14.08 -4.86 8.21
CA LEU A 114 -14.06 -3.43 7.88
C LEU A 114 -14.58 -3.13 6.47
N GLY A 115 -14.62 -4.15 5.60
CA GLY A 115 -14.83 -3.98 4.16
C GLY A 115 -13.52 -3.74 3.41
N ARG A 116 -13.57 -3.92 2.09
CA ARG A 116 -12.46 -3.61 1.18
C ARG A 116 -12.15 -2.09 1.21
N PRO A 117 -10.89 -1.66 1.10
CA PRO A 117 -10.57 -0.25 1.01
C PRO A 117 -11.25 0.45 -0.18
N LEU A 118 -11.58 1.73 0.02
CA LEU A 118 -12.30 2.58 -0.93
C LEU A 118 -11.46 2.91 -2.18
N GLN A 119 -12.06 3.63 -3.14
CA GLN A 119 -11.53 3.94 -4.48
C GLN A 119 -11.41 5.46 -4.71
N GLY A 120 -10.74 5.91 -5.79
CA GLY A 120 -10.60 7.32 -6.14
C GLY A 120 -9.81 8.14 -5.10
N LEU A 121 -10.35 9.29 -4.68
CA LEU A 121 -9.75 10.15 -3.63
C LEU A 121 -9.57 9.43 -2.29
N ASP A 122 -10.49 8.54 -1.95
CA ASP A 122 -10.40 7.66 -0.78
C ASP A 122 -9.68 6.33 -1.11
N GLY A 123 -9.05 6.21 -2.28
CA GLY A 123 -8.30 5.03 -2.72
C GLY A 123 -7.37 4.51 -1.63
N GLY A 124 -7.52 3.26 -1.19
CA GLY A 124 -6.72 2.66 -0.11
C GLY A 124 -7.19 2.95 1.32
N ARG A 125 -8.22 3.77 1.54
CA ARG A 125 -8.80 4.08 2.85
C ARG A 125 -9.73 2.95 3.30
N LEU A 126 -9.56 2.41 4.51
CA LEU A 126 -10.52 1.46 5.06
C LEU A 126 -11.87 2.15 5.34
N PRO A 127 -13.02 1.52 5.01
CA PRO A 127 -14.33 2.08 5.32
C PRO A 127 -14.48 2.31 6.83
N ARG A 128 -15.19 3.39 7.20
CA ARG A 128 -15.53 3.73 8.60
C ARG A 128 -14.36 4.05 9.53
N VAL A 129 -13.12 4.03 9.04
CA VAL A 129 -11.94 4.53 9.79
C VAL A 129 -11.81 6.03 9.55
N GLY A 130 -11.79 6.83 10.62
CA GLY A 130 -11.54 8.28 10.60
C GLY A 130 -10.06 8.57 10.77
N TYR A 131 -9.27 8.51 9.70
CA TYR A 131 -7.80 8.66 9.77
C TYR A 131 -7.39 10.06 10.26
N GLU A 132 -8.11 11.08 9.79
CA GLU A 132 -8.00 12.49 10.15
C GLU A 132 -8.30 12.80 11.62
N ASP A 133 -8.92 11.87 12.36
CA ASP A 133 -9.21 12.01 13.79
C ASP A 133 -8.19 11.31 14.70
N VAL A 134 -7.17 10.65 14.13
CA VAL A 134 -6.18 9.86 14.89
C VAL A 134 -4.90 10.68 15.14
N GLY A 135 -4.52 10.78 16.42
CA GLY A 135 -3.31 11.49 16.87
C GLY A 135 -3.57 12.94 17.28
N ASP A 136 -2.56 13.56 17.89
CA ASP A 136 -2.64 14.97 18.30
C ASP A 136 -2.55 15.91 17.08
N GLU A 137 -1.63 15.60 16.16
CA GLU A 137 -1.52 16.26 14.85
C GLU A 137 -2.49 15.61 13.84
N LYS A 138 -3.76 16.03 13.92
CA LYS A 138 -4.80 15.65 12.97
C LYS A 138 -4.44 16.08 11.55
N LEU A 139 -4.40 15.11 10.62
CA LEU A 139 -3.99 15.33 9.23
C LEU A 139 -4.92 14.60 8.26
N ASP A 140 -5.60 15.36 7.40
CA ASP A 140 -6.35 14.82 6.26
C ASP A 140 -5.47 14.86 5.01
N LEU A 141 -5.23 13.70 4.40
CA LEU A 141 -4.43 13.62 3.18
C LEU A 141 -5.22 13.76 1.88
N ARG A 142 -6.56 13.80 1.92
CA ARG A 142 -7.40 13.88 0.71
C ARG A 142 -7.11 15.10 -0.17
N PRO A 143 -6.86 16.32 0.35
CA PRO A 143 -6.60 17.50 -0.50
C PRO A 143 -5.37 17.35 -1.40
N TYR A 144 -4.39 16.55 -0.98
CA TYR A 144 -3.15 16.32 -1.72
C TYR A 144 -3.28 15.19 -2.75
N TYR A 145 -4.40 14.48 -2.82
CA TYR A 145 -4.68 13.51 -3.87
C TYR A 145 -5.52 14.15 -4.97
N TYR A 146 -5.07 14.04 -6.22
CA TYR A 146 -5.77 14.57 -7.39
C TYR A 146 -5.73 13.59 -8.57
N LEU A 147 -6.72 13.70 -9.45
CA LEU A 147 -6.70 13.05 -10.76
C LEU A 147 -6.09 14.05 -11.75
N GLU A 148 -5.08 13.65 -12.52
CA GLU A 148 -4.54 14.52 -13.57
C GLU A 148 -5.58 14.70 -14.70
N GLU A 149 -5.60 15.87 -15.32
CA GLU A 149 -6.36 16.11 -16.55
C GLU A 149 -5.91 15.11 -17.64
N HIS A 150 -6.83 14.28 -18.10
CA HIS A 150 -6.60 13.13 -19.01
C HIS A 150 -5.80 11.94 -18.43
N GLY A 151 -5.55 11.89 -17.12
CA GLY A 151 -4.90 10.76 -16.45
C GLY A 151 -5.89 9.75 -15.85
N ASP A 152 -5.62 8.45 -16.04
CA ASP A 152 -6.41 7.36 -15.43
C ASP A 152 -6.02 7.03 -13.98
N LEU A 153 -5.10 7.80 -13.37
CA LEU A 153 -4.44 7.46 -12.11
C LEU A 153 -4.40 8.62 -11.10
N MET A 154 -4.77 8.31 -9.85
CA MET A 154 -4.66 9.23 -8.72
C MET A 154 -3.19 9.51 -8.33
N ARG A 155 -2.81 10.79 -8.39
CA ARG A 155 -1.50 11.33 -8.03
C ARG A 155 -1.51 12.00 -6.66
N PHE A 156 -0.32 12.27 -6.13
CA PHE A 156 -0.11 12.98 -4.87
C PHE A 156 0.68 14.25 -5.13
N ASP A 157 0.20 15.38 -4.63
CA ASP A 157 0.89 16.67 -4.72
C ASP A 157 1.91 16.81 -3.57
N TYR A 158 3.15 16.46 -3.90
CA TYR A 158 4.26 16.54 -2.96
C TYR A 158 4.70 17.98 -2.66
N GLU A 159 4.45 18.94 -3.55
CA GLU A 159 4.87 20.33 -3.38
C GLU A 159 3.87 21.04 -2.46
N MET A 160 2.57 20.96 -2.75
CA MET A 160 1.52 21.46 -1.87
C MET A 160 1.60 20.84 -0.46
N PHE A 161 1.82 19.53 -0.35
CA PHE A 161 1.96 18.86 0.95
C PHE A 161 3.16 19.36 1.77
N LYS A 162 4.24 19.75 1.09
CA LYS A 162 5.43 20.32 1.71
C LYS A 162 5.22 21.77 2.12
N ASP A 163 4.59 22.57 1.25
CA ASP A 163 4.36 24.00 1.43
C ASP A 163 3.34 24.29 2.55
N ASP A 164 2.35 23.41 2.73
CA ASP A 164 1.44 23.38 3.90
C ASP A 164 2.15 22.96 5.22
N GLY A 165 3.44 22.62 5.17
CA GLY A 165 4.27 22.32 6.33
C GLY A 165 4.27 20.85 6.78
N HIS A 166 3.60 19.94 6.06
CA HIS A 166 3.44 18.54 6.45
C HIS A 166 4.64 17.63 6.10
N SER A 167 5.78 18.22 5.72
CA SER A 167 7.03 17.51 5.42
C SER A 167 7.46 16.52 6.52
N TRP A 168 7.13 16.79 7.78
CA TRP A 168 7.41 15.90 8.92
C TRP A 168 6.82 14.49 8.72
N ALA A 169 5.67 14.36 8.05
CA ALA A 169 5.03 13.07 7.82
C ALA A 169 5.79 12.21 6.80
N LEU A 170 6.58 12.84 5.91
CA LEU A 170 7.47 12.17 4.96
C LEU A 170 8.80 11.71 5.58
N ASN A 171 9.14 12.14 6.80
CA ASN A 171 10.41 11.81 7.47
C ASN A 171 10.45 10.38 8.05
N LYS A 172 9.90 9.40 7.31
CA LYS A 172 9.88 7.98 7.68
C LYS A 172 10.86 7.17 6.81
N PRO A 173 11.78 6.41 7.42
CA PRO A 173 12.49 6.66 8.67
C PRO A 173 13.83 7.36 8.38
N ASP A 174 14.11 8.45 9.09
CA ASP A 174 15.49 8.69 9.51
C ASP A 174 15.88 7.65 10.58
N ALA A 175 17.18 7.41 10.71
CA ALA A 175 17.76 6.35 11.54
C ALA A 175 17.92 6.76 13.01
#